data_AF-A0A2N5A2L9-F1
#
_entry.id   AF-A0A2N5A2L9-F1
#
_cell.length_a   1.000
_cell.length_b   1.000
_cell.length_c   1.000
_cell.angle_alpha   90.00
_cell.angle_beta   90.00
_cell.angle_gamma   90.00
#
_symmetry.space_group_name_H-M   'P 1'
#
loop_
_entity.id
_entity.type
_entity.pdbx_description
1 polymer ?
#
loop_
_entity_poly.entity_id
_entity_poly.type
_entity_poly.pdbx_seq_one_letter_code
_entity_poly.pdbx_strand_id
1 'polypeptide(L)'
;LLIMYIWGIELQRISLGALIIALSMLVDNAIVIVEGVLIARQQGSPLLGAINYVIRRSALPLLGATVIAILAFAPIGLSQDSTGEYCKSLFQVLLISLMLSWFSALTITPVLIKWWLFKNAPSAEAPKEKADPYRGRFYRGYQQTLRILLQQKTLTLVLMGALLA
;
A
#
# COMPACT_ATOMS: atom_id res chain seq x y z
N LEU A 1 16.27 8.90 7.72
CA LEU A 1 17.38 9.82 8.06
C LEU A 1 18.35 9.21 9.08
N LEU A 2 17.92 8.86 10.30
CA LEU A 2 18.82 8.27 11.32
C LEU A 2 19.56 7.01 10.82
N ILE A 3 18.88 6.11 10.11
CA ILE A 3 19.50 4.90 9.55
C ILE A 3 20.54 5.23 8.45
N MET A 4 20.30 6.26 7.63
CA MET A 4 21.26 6.69 6.61
C MET A 4 22.53 7.27 7.22
N TYR A 5 22.39 8.01 8.33
CA TYR A 5 23.51 8.53 9.09
C TYR A 5 24.38 7.40 9.68
N ILE A 6 23.75 6.35 10.23
CA ILE A 6 24.46 5.19 10.77
C ILE A 6 25.18 4.40 9.66
N TRP A 7 24.59 4.30 8.47
CA TRP A 7 25.19 3.60 7.32
C TRP A 7 26.13 4.47 6.46
N GLY A 8 26.40 5.71 6.87
CA GLY A 8 27.32 6.60 6.17
C GLY A 8 26.85 6.98 4.76
N ILE A 9 25.54 6.91 4.49
CA ILE A 9 24.97 7.29 3.19
C ILE A 9 24.88 8.82 3.14
N GLU A 10 25.66 9.42 2.26
CA GLU A 10 25.66 10.87 2.07
C GLU A 10 24.33 11.38 1.51
N LEU A 11 23.88 12.53 2.02
CA LEU A 11 22.70 13.24 1.52
C LEU A 11 23.06 13.99 0.23
N GLN A 12 23.05 13.26 -0.87
CA GLN A 12 23.28 13.77 -2.22
C GLN A 12 21.94 13.97 -2.95
N ARG A 13 21.94 14.71 -4.07
CA ARG A 13 20.73 15.00 -4.86
C ARG A 13 19.94 13.73 -5.22
N ILE A 14 20.65 12.65 -5.52
CA ILE A 14 20.07 11.36 -5.91
C ILE A 14 19.43 10.65 -4.72
N SER A 15 20.07 10.68 -3.55
CA SER A 15 19.51 10.15 -2.30
C SER A 15 18.30 10.96 -1.82
N LEU A 16 18.30 12.29 -1.99
CA LEU A 16 17.15 13.15 -1.75
C LEU A 16 15.98 12.81 -2.68
N GLY A 17 16.24 12.61 -3.97
CA GLY A 17 15.24 12.13 -4.93
C GLY A 17 14.65 10.77 -4.53
N ALA A 18 15.49 9.84 -4.08
CA ALA A 18 15.06 8.54 -3.56
C ALA A 18 14.11 8.69 -2.37
N LEU A 19 14.39 9.63 -1.46
CA LEU A 19 13.57 9.89 -0.28
C LEU A 19 12.20 10.49 -0.64
N ILE A 20 12.13 11.33 -1.67
CA ILE A 20 10.86 11.87 -2.19
C ILE A 20 9.99 10.75 -2.78
N ILE A 21 10.58 9.87 -3.60
CA ILE A 21 9.86 8.72 -4.17
C ILE A 21 9.39 7.78 -3.06
N ALA A 22 10.28 7.48 -2.10
CA ALA A 22 9.96 6.67 -0.94
C ALA A 22 8.84 7.29 -0.10
N LEU A 23 8.74 8.62 0.02
CA LEU A 23 7.67 9.28 0.77
C LEU A 23 6.30 8.94 0.19
N SER A 24 6.16 8.96 -1.14
CA SER A 24 4.92 8.59 -1.82
C SER A 24 4.53 7.15 -1.50
N MET A 25 5.48 6.21 -1.56
CA MET A 25 5.22 4.79 -1.26
C MET A 25 5.10 4.48 0.24
N LEU A 26 5.66 5.33 1.11
CA LEU A 26 5.70 5.10 2.56
C LEU A 26 4.31 5.17 3.18
N VAL A 27 3.42 5.99 2.62
CA VAL A 27 2.07 6.18 3.13
C VAL A 27 1.12 5.05 2.66
N ASP A 28 1.44 4.37 1.55
CA ASP A 28 0.59 3.33 0.95
C ASP A 28 0.25 2.19 1.93
N ASN A 29 1.26 1.63 2.61
CA ASN A 29 1.05 0.54 3.58
C ASN A 29 0.14 0.96 4.74
N ALA A 30 0.26 2.22 5.18
CA ALA A 30 -0.55 2.74 6.28
C ALA A 30 -2.01 2.96 5.83
N ILE A 31 -2.22 3.48 4.62
CA ILE A 31 -3.57 3.70 4.05
C ILE A 31 -4.32 2.38 3.97
N VAL A 32 -3.70 1.33 3.42
CA VAL A 32 -4.37 0.01 3.26
C VAL A 32 -4.85 -0.56 4.60
N ILE A 33 -4.07 -0.39 5.67
CA ILE A 33 -4.47 -0.84 7.01
C ILE A 33 -5.63 0.01 7.56
N VAL A 34 -5.55 1.34 7.43
CA VAL A 34 -6.61 2.25 7.91
C VAL A 34 -7.92 1.99 7.19
N GLU A 35 -7.91 1.90 5.86
CA GLU A 35 -9.10 1.61 5.05
C GLU A 35 -9.66 0.22 5.37
N GLY A 36 -8.79 -0.79 5.49
CA GLY A 36 -9.20 -2.14 5.88
C GLY A 36 -9.94 -2.16 7.22
N VAL A 37 -9.44 -1.42 8.22
CA VAL A 37 -10.09 -1.31 9.53
C VAL A 37 -11.40 -0.54 9.42
N LEU A 38 -11.46 0.54 8.63
CA LEU A 38 -12.69 1.31 8.42
C LEU A 38 -13.79 0.46 7.77
N ILE A 39 -13.46 -0.32 6.73
CA ILE A 39 -14.39 -1.22 6.07
C ILE A 39 -14.89 -2.31 7.04
N ALA A 40 -13.99 -2.93 7.81
CA ALA A 40 -14.37 -3.93 8.80
C ALA A 40 -15.28 -3.35 9.91
N ARG A 41 -15.08 -2.07 10.27
CA ARG A 41 -15.95 -1.34 11.20
C ARG A 41 -17.31 -1.03 10.59
N GLN A 42 -17.38 -0.62 9.33
CA GLN A 42 -18.65 -0.41 8.60
C GLN A 42 -19.46 -1.70 8.47
N GLN A 43 -18.79 -2.86 8.43
CA GLN A 43 -19.43 -4.18 8.45
C GLN A 43 -19.92 -4.61 9.85
N GLY A 44 -19.76 -3.76 10.87
CA GLY A 44 -20.25 -4.01 12.23
C GLY A 44 -19.24 -4.67 13.17
N SER A 45 -17.98 -4.83 12.78
CA SER A 45 -16.97 -5.46 13.65
C SER A 45 -16.56 -4.54 14.82
N PRO A 46 -16.34 -5.08 16.04
CA PRO A 46 -15.77 -4.32 17.14
C PRO A 46 -14.34 -3.85 16.80
N LEU A 47 -13.91 -2.69 17.31
CA LEU A 47 -12.63 -2.05 16.94
C LEU A 47 -11.43 -2.99 17.02
N LEU A 48 -11.25 -3.63 18.18
CA LEU A 48 -10.12 -4.53 18.41
C LEU A 48 -10.19 -5.75 17.48
N GLY A 49 -11.39 -6.27 17.22
CA GLY A 49 -11.61 -7.38 16.30
C GLY A 49 -11.26 -7.00 14.86
N ALA A 50 -11.72 -5.83 14.41
CA ALA A 50 -11.43 -5.28 13.09
C ALA A 50 -9.91 -5.07 12.88
N ILE A 51 -9.23 -4.46 13.86
CA ILE A 51 -7.78 -4.22 13.80
C ILE A 51 -7.03 -5.56 13.72
N ASN A 52 -7.31 -6.50 14.61
CA ASN A 52 -6.59 -7.78 14.65
C ASN A 52 -6.83 -8.61 13.37
N TYR A 53 -8.06 -8.59 12.85
CA TYR A 53 -8.41 -9.25 11.59
C TYR A 53 -7.63 -8.67 10.40
N VAL A 54 -7.62 -7.34 10.25
CA VAL A 54 -6.95 -6.67 9.13
C VAL A 54 -5.44 -6.84 9.21
N ILE A 55 -4.82 -6.71 10.38
CA ILE A 55 -3.38 -6.93 10.56
C ILE A 55 -2.99 -8.35 10.13
N ARG A 56 -3.68 -9.37 10.65
CA ARG A 56 -3.35 -10.77 10.35
C ARG A 56 -3.52 -11.10 8.87
N ARG A 57 -4.52 -10.52 8.22
CA ARG A 57 -4.79 -10.76 6.80
C ARG A 57 -3.84 -9.98 5.89
N SER A 58 -3.46 -8.76 6.25
CA SER A 58 -2.70 -7.86 5.37
C SER A 58 -1.18 -7.92 5.61
N ALA A 59 -0.69 -8.44 6.73
CA ALA A 59 0.74 -8.45 7.04
C ALA A 59 1.60 -9.14 5.96
N LEU A 60 1.23 -10.35 5.54
CA LEU A 60 1.94 -11.11 4.51
C LEU A 60 1.77 -10.51 3.10
N PRO A 61 0.56 -10.15 2.64
CA PRO A 61 0.38 -9.46 1.36
C PRO A 61 1.17 -8.14 1.25
N LEU A 62 1.17 -7.32 2.32
CA LEU A 62 1.92 -6.06 2.33
C LEU A 62 3.43 -6.29 2.29
N LEU A 63 3.94 -7.31 2.99
CA LEU A 63 5.35 -7.70 2.89
C LEU A 63 5.69 -8.15 1.48
N GLY A 64 4.83 -8.96 0.85
CA GLY A 64 5.01 -9.39 -0.53
C GLY A 64 5.09 -8.19 -1.49
N ALA A 65 4.18 -7.22 -1.35
CA ALA A 65 4.18 -6.01 -2.16
C ALA A 65 5.45 -5.17 -1.97
N THR A 66 5.93 -4.99 -0.73
CA THR A 66 7.16 -4.23 -0.47
C THR A 66 8.40 -4.93 -1.02
N VAL A 67 8.48 -6.27 -0.91
CA VAL A 67 9.59 -7.05 -1.49
C VAL A 67 9.59 -6.96 -3.01
N ILE A 68 8.42 -7.08 -3.66
CA ILE A 68 8.30 -6.92 -5.12
C ILE A 68 8.75 -5.52 -5.55
N ALA A 69 8.32 -4.48 -4.82
CA ALA A 69 8.74 -3.11 -5.09
C ALA A 69 10.26 -2.96 -4.99
N ILE A 70 10.89 -3.51 -3.94
CA ILE A 70 12.35 -3.48 -3.78
C ILE A 70 13.04 -4.24 -4.92
N LEU A 71 12.53 -5.41 -5.31
CA LEU A 71 13.10 -6.21 -6.40
C LEU A 71 13.00 -5.50 -7.76
N ALA A 72 11.95 -4.69 -7.99
CA ALA A 72 11.85 -3.87 -9.19
C ALA A 72 12.99 -2.84 -9.31
N PHE A 73 13.54 -2.38 -8.19
CA PHE A 73 14.70 -1.47 -8.15
C PHE A 73 16.05 -2.19 -8.01
N ALA A 74 16.08 -3.52 -7.84
CA ALA A 74 17.30 -4.28 -7.66
C ALA A 74 18.27 -4.21 -8.86
N PRO A 75 17.83 -4.27 -10.14
CA PRO A 75 18.73 -4.17 -11.28
C PRO A 75 19.50 -2.84 -11.31
N ILE A 76 18.84 -1.76 -10.88
CA ILE A 76 19.41 -0.41 -10.83
C ILE A 76 20.51 -0.33 -9.75
N GLY A 77 20.27 -0.92 -8.57
CA GLY A 77 21.22 -0.91 -7.46
C GLY A 77 22.39 -1.91 -7.57
N LEU A 78 22.24 -2.97 -8.38
CA LEU A 78 23.25 -4.01 -8.59
C LEU A 78 24.08 -3.81 -9.87
N SER A 79 23.75 -2.81 -10.69
CA SER A 79 24.52 -2.47 -11.89
C SER A 79 25.94 -2.01 -11.52
N GLN A 80 26.94 -2.45 -12.31
CA GLN A 80 28.36 -2.12 -12.09
C GLN A 80 28.85 -0.92 -12.91
N ASP A 81 27.97 -0.26 -13.65
CA ASP A 81 28.30 0.93 -14.42
C ASP A 81 28.53 2.14 -13.52
N SER A 82 29.17 3.19 -14.05
CA SER A 82 29.38 4.47 -13.33
C SER A 82 28.06 5.09 -12.84
N THR A 83 26.96 4.83 -13.55
CA THR A 83 25.60 5.21 -13.13
C THR A 83 25.11 4.38 -11.94
N GLY A 84 25.54 3.11 -11.83
CA GLY A 84 25.21 2.18 -10.75
C GLY A 84 25.73 2.62 -9.40
N GLU A 85 26.90 3.25 -9.32
CA GLU A 85 27.45 3.76 -8.07
C GLU A 85 26.55 4.83 -7.43
N TYR A 86 26.00 5.72 -8.25
CA TYR A 86 25.02 6.72 -7.81
C TYR A 86 23.66 6.09 -7.49
N CYS A 87 23.21 5.16 -8.33
CA CYS A 87 21.94 4.45 -8.18
C CYS A 87 21.90 3.49 -6.98
N LYS A 88 23.06 3.04 -6.50
CA LYS A 88 23.19 2.21 -5.28
C LYS A 88 22.68 2.93 -4.04
N SER A 89 23.00 4.23 -3.90
CA SER A 89 22.51 5.05 -2.79
C SER A 89 20.97 5.19 -2.82
N LEU A 90 20.39 5.31 -4.02
CA LEU A 90 18.94 5.35 -4.21
C LEU A 90 18.29 4.04 -3.78
N PHE A 91 18.82 2.90 -4.26
CA PHE A 91 18.30 1.58 -3.91
C PHE A 91 18.32 1.33 -2.39
N GLN A 92 19.44 1.64 -1.73
CA GLN A 92 19.58 1.47 -0.29
C GLN A 92 18.55 2.31 0.49
N VAL A 93 18.37 3.58 0.11
CA VAL A 93 17.39 4.47 0.76
C VAL A 93 15.96 3.96 0.57
N LEU A 94 15.59 3.54 -0.65
CA LEU A 94 14.28 2.98 -0.92
C LEU A 94 14.04 1.71 -0.10
N LEU A 95 14.99 0.77 -0.09
CA LEU A 95 14.90 -0.49 0.63
C LEU A 95 14.64 -0.25 2.13
N ILE A 96 15.45 0.60 2.75
CA ILE A 96 15.32 0.93 4.18
C ILE A 96 13.96 1.60 4.44
N SER A 97 13.56 2.55 3.59
CA SER A 97 12.32 3.31 3.79
C SER A 97 11.06 2.45 3.64
N LEU A 98 11.03 1.56 2.64
CA LEU A 98 9.91 0.64 2.38
C LEU A 98 9.79 -0.41 3.50
N MET A 99 10.91 -0.96 3.95
CA MET A 99 10.93 -1.91 5.07
C MET A 99 10.46 -1.24 6.38
N LEU A 100 10.93 -0.02 6.65
CA LEU A 100 10.50 0.74 7.82
C LEU A 100 9.03 1.14 7.72
N SER A 101 8.53 1.48 6.53
CA SER A 101 7.10 1.76 6.29
C SER A 101 6.24 0.55 6.64
N TRP A 102 6.59 -0.65 6.16
CA TRP A 102 5.84 -1.87 6.47
C TRP A 102 5.80 -2.15 7.97
N PHE A 103 6.96 -2.05 8.64
CA PHE A 103 7.04 -2.25 10.09
C PHE A 103 6.23 -1.22 10.87
N SER A 104 6.35 0.07 10.51
CA SER A 104 5.59 1.17 11.10
C SER A 104 4.08 0.99 10.88
N ALA A 105 3.67 0.56 9.68
CA ALA A 105 2.28 0.33 9.37
C ALA A 105 1.66 -0.77 10.23
N LEU A 106 2.39 -1.85 10.53
CA LEU A 106 1.89 -2.94 11.37
C LEU A 106 1.93 -2.65 12.87
N THR A 107 2.78 -1.73 13.33
CA THR A 107 2.98 -1.46 14.75
C THR A 107 2.38 -0.12 15.19
N ILE A 108 2.78 0.97 14.54
CA ILE A 108 2.43 2.35 14.89
C ILE A 108 0.99 2.65 14.45
N THR A 109 0.62 2.35 13.20
CA THR A 109 -0.72 2.65 12.68
C THR A 109 -1.88 2.06 13.50
N PRO A 110 -1.89 0.78 13.93
CA PRO A 110 -3.00 0.28 14.73
C PRO A 110 -3.08 0.92 16.13
N VAL A 111 -1.94 1.31 16.71
CA VAL A 111 -1.91 2.06 17.98
C VAL A 111 -2.51 3.45 17.79
N LEU A 112 -2.19 4.13 16.69
CA LEU A 112 -2.78 5.44 16.35
C LEU A 112 -4.28 5.34 16.07
N ILE A 113 -4.74 4.34 15.31
CA ILE A 113 -6.17 4.12 15.04
C ILE A 113 -6.91 3.92 16.37
N LYS A 114 -6.36 3.09 17.25
CA LYS A 114 -6.92 2.86 18.58
C LYS A 114 -7.02 4.21 19.32
N TRP A 115 -5.92 4.92 19.48
CA TRP A 115 -5.87 6.18 20.24
C TRP A 115 -6.82 7.26 19.68
N TRP A 116 -6.84 7.45 18.36
CA TRP A 116 -7.68 8.46 17.70
C TRP A 116 -9.17 8.13 17.83
N LEU A 117 -9.55 6.86 17.66
CA LEU A 117 -10.94 6.46 17.74
C LEU A 117 -11.47 6.40 19.19
N PHE A 118 -10.62 6.12 20.18
CA PHE A 118 -10.98 6.25 21.60
C PHE A 118 -11.27 7.70 21.99
N LYS A 119 -10.60 8.68 21.36
CA LYS A 119 -10.80 10.11 21.61
C LYS A 119 -12.06 10.66 20.93
N ASN A 120 -12.47 10.05 19.82
CA ASN A 120 -13.64 10.46 19.02
C ASN A 120 -14.84 9.52 19.19
N ALA A 121 -15.10 9.04 20.40
CA ALA A 121 -16.27 8.21 20.67
C ALA A 121 -17.48 9.07 21.08
N PRO A 122 -18.39 9.47 20.16
CA PRO A 122 -19.79 9.47 20.51
C PRO A 122 -20.27 8.02 20.54
N SER A 123 -21.14 7.79 21.51
CA SER A 123 -21.79 6.53 21.85
C SER A 123 -22.35 5.80 20.64
N ALA A 124 -22.51 4.48 20.81
CA ALA A 124 -23.19 3.60 19.88
C ALA A 124 -24.50 4.22 19.35
N GLU A 125 -24.51 4.62 18.07
CA GLU A 125 -25.76 4.72 17.32
C GLU A 125 -25.94 3.45 16.49
N ALA A 126 -27.03 2.76 16.79
CA ALA A 126 -27.57 1.61 16.07
C ALA A 126 -27.88 1.98 14.60
N PRO A 127 -28.05 0.97 13.73
CA PRO A 127 -27.62 1.00 12.33
C PRO A 127 -28.48 1.93 11.46
N LYS A 128 -27.88 3.01 10.96
CA LYS A 128 -28.40 3.71 9.78
C LYS A 128 -28.22 2.77 8.57
N GLU A 129 -29.34 2.19 8.15
CA GLU A 129 -29.64 1.64 6.84
C GLU A 129 -28.43 1.35 5.95
N LYS A 130 -28.13 0.04 5.84
CA LYS A 130 -27.18 -0.63 4.96
C LYS A 130 -26.95 0.08 3.61
N ALA A 131 -26.04 1.05 3.59
CA ALA A 131 -25.35 1.43 2.37
C ALA A 131 -24.26 0.38 2.11
N ASP A 132 -24.69 -0.76 1.58
CA ASP A 132 -23.77 -1.75 1.01
C ASP A 132 -22.79 -1.00 0.07
N PRO A 133 -21.47 -0.96 0.38
CA PRO A 133 -20.50 -0.13 -0.35
C PRO A 133 -20.48 -0.39 -1.87
N TYR A 134 -21.04 -1.53 -2.28
CA TYR A 134 -21.14 -2.00 -3.65
C TYR A 134 -22.44 -1.62 -4.38
N ARG A 135 -23.36 -0.85 -3.78
CA ARG A 135 -24.63 -0.44 -4.42
C ARG A 135 -24.57 0.84 -5.25
N GLY A 136 -23.40 1.49 -5.35
CA GLY A 136 -23.23 2.70 -6.16
C GLY A 136 -23.63 2.48 -7.63
N ARG A 137 -24.32 3.45 -8.24
CA ARG A 137 -24.68 3.44 -9.68
C ARG A 137 -23.44 3.21 -10.57
N PHE A 138 -22.30 3.71 -10.13
CA PHE A 138 -21.00 3.52 -10.76
C PHE A 138 -20.52 2.06 -10.71
N TYR A 139 -20.70 1.39 -9.56
CA TYR A 139 -20.30 -0.01 -9.38
C TYR A 139 -21.14 -0.95 -10.24
N ARG A 140 -22.45 -0.65 -10.40
CA ARG A 140 -23.35 -1.43 -11.27
C ARG A 140 -22.99 -1.29 -12.75
N GLY A 141 -22.59 -0.08 -13.19
CA GLY A 141 -22.05 0.15 -14.52
C GLY A 141 -20.76 -0.64 -14.74
N TYR A 142 -19.80 -0.52 -13.83
CA TYR A 142 -18.54 -1.29 -13.86
C TYR A 142 -18.77 -2.80 -13.91
N GLN A 143 -19.71 -3.33 -13.11
CA GLN A 143 -20.05 -4.76 -13.14
C GLN A 143 -20.61 -5.22 -14.49
N GLN A 144 -21.41 -4.40 -15.17
CA GLN A 144 -21.93 -4.73 -16.49
C GLN A 144 -20.82 -4.73 -17.55
N THR A 145 -19.96 -3.72 -17.58
CA THR A 145 -18.80 -3.70 -18.49
C THR A 145 -17.85 -4.86 -18.23
N LEU A 146 -17.56 -5.14 -16.95
CA LEU A 146 -16.70 -6.26 -16.56
C LEU A 146 -17.29 -7.60 -17.01
N ARG A 147 -18.61 -7.79 -16.85
CA ARG A 147 -19.30 -9.01 -17.28
C ARG A 147 -19.26 -9.18 -18.80
N ILE A 148 -19.42 -8.10 -19.57
CA ILE A 148 -19.32 -8.14 -21.04
C ILE A 148 -17.88 -8.50 -21.47
N LEU A 149 -16.88 -7.85 -20.88
CA LEU A 149 -15.46 -8.11 -21.16
C LEU A 149 -15.06 -9.55 -20.81
N LEU A 150 -15.55 -10.08 -19.68
CA LEU A 150 -15.30 -11.47 -19.26
C LEU A 150 -16.06 -12.51 -20.08
N GLN A 151 -17.17 -12.15 -20.72
CA GLN A 151 -17.89 -13.04 -21.65
C GLN A 151 -17.21 -13.09 -23.02
N GLN A 152 -16.56 -12.01 -23.45
CA GLN A 152 -15.77 -11.97 -24.69
C GLN A 152 -14.25 -12.09 -24.43
N LYS A 153 -13.84 -13.21 -23.81
CA LYS A 153 -12.44 -13.47 -23.45
C LYS A 153 -11.48 -13.47 -24.64
N THR A 154 -11.93 -13.91 -25.82
CA THR A 154 -11.11 -13.94 -27.04
C THR A 154 -10.86 -12.54 -27.58
N LEU A 155 -11.88 -11.68 -27.63
CA LEU A 155 -11.75 -10.30 -28.10
C LEU A 155 -10.87 -9.47 -27.16
N THR A 156 -11.00 -9.67 -25.85
CA THR A 156 -10.13 -9.00 -24.86
C THR A 156 -8.68 -9.45 -24.94
N LEU A 157 -8.41 -10.74 -25.15
CA LEU A 157 -7.05 -11.25 -25.37
C LEU A 157 -6.44 -10.76 -26.68
N VAL A 158 -7.22 -10.73 -27.77
CA VAL A 158 -6.76 -10.23 -29.08
C VAL A 158 -6.47 -8.73 -29.01
N LEU A 159 -7.34 -7.94 -28.38
CA LEU A 159 -7.12 -6.50 -28.19
C LEU A 159 -5.86 -6.24 -27.34
N MET A 160 -5.65 -7.03 -26.27
CA MET A 160 -4.44 -6.94 -25.44
C MET A 160 -3.18 -7.27 -26.23
N GLY A 161 -3.22 -8.31 -27.06
CA GLY A 161 -2.12 -8.68 -27.96
C GLY A 161 -1.84 -7.62 -29.00
N ALA A 162 -2.88 -7.00 -29.58
CA ALA A 162 -2.74 -5.95 -30.59
C ALA A 162 -2.20 -4.63 -30.02
N LEU A 163 -2.45 -4.32 -28.74
CA LEU A 163 -1.92 -3.13 -28.05
C LEU A 163 -0.46 -3.29 -27.60
N LEU A 164 0.00 -4.53 -27.41
CA LEU A 164 1.37 -4.85 -27.01
C LEU A 164 2.33 -5.00 -28.21
N ALA A 165 1.80 -5.17 -29.41
CA ALA A 165 2.54 -5.26 -30.68
C ALA A 165 2.79 -3.87 -31.27
#